data_AF-A0A5B1BJP8-F1
#
_entry.id   AF-A0A5B1BJP8-F1
#
_cell.length_a   1.000
_cell.length_b   1.000
_cell.length_c   1.000
_cell.angle_alpha   90.00
_cell.angle_beta   90.00
_cell.angle_gamma   90.00
#
_symmetry.space_group_name_H-M   'P 1'
#
loop_
_entity.id
_entity.type
_entity.pdbx_description
1 polymer ?
#
loop_
_entity_poly.entity_id
_entity_poly.type
_entity_poly.pdbx_seq_one_letter_code
_entity_poly.pdbx_strand_id
1 'polypeptide(L)'
;MENSNQTRLNKYLSEVGYCSRREADKLIDQGRVTINDKVPEMGTKVSPGDEVKVDGETINEPKEKPVYLAFHKPVGIVCTTAQNEKDNIIDYINYPKRIFPIGRLDKPSEGLILLTSDGDIVNKILRARNNHEKEYIVTVNKLISPLFIKRMGNGIPILDTITRKCEVEQISKYDFRIVLTQGLNRQIRRMCEYLGYEVIRLKRIRIMNITLDTSVGTWRYLTDTELSIINSDTGDSSKTEEASVTNKLNGGTNSSKAISAKSRKESFKKDTSRREGGKRKDRRN
;
A
#
# COMPACT_ATOMS: atom_id res chain seq x y z
N MET A 1 -9.84 -0.43 -32.25
CA MET A 1 -9.94 0.36 -31.00
C MET A 1 -10.05 -0.63 -29.86
N GLU A 2 -9.00 -0.77 -29.05
CA GLU A 2 -8.96 -1.78 -27.97
C GLU A 2 -9.68 -1.27 -26.72
N ASN A 3 -10.97 -1.60 -26.58
CA ASN A 3 -11.69 -1.41 -25.33
C ASN A 3 -11.24 -2.46 -24.30
N SER A 4 -10.07 -2.26 -23.69
CA SER A 4 -9.56 -3.07 -22.58
C SER A 4 -10.25 -2.78 -21.23
N ASN A 5 -11.38 -2.05 -21.25
CA ASN A 5 -12.06 -1.52 -20.07
C ASN A 5 -13.03 -2.52 -19.41
N GLN A 6 -12.60 -3.78 -19.30
CA GLN A 6 -13.37 -4.87 -18.69
C GLN A 6 -13.02 -5.01 -17.20
N THR A 7 -14.03 -4.90 -16.32
CA THR A 7 -13.87 -4.98 -14.87
C THR A 7 -14.36 -6.32 -14.35
N ARG A 8 -13.57 -7.04 -13.53
CA ARG A 8 -14.01 -8.30 -12.90
C ARG A 8 -15.29 -8.07 -12.10
N LEU A 9 -16.30 -8.93 -12.23
CA LEU A 9 -17.62 -8.76 -11.62
C LEU A 9 -17.57 -8.51 -10.10
N ASN A 10 -16.71 -9.24 -9.39
CA ASN A 10 -16.49 -9.03 -7.95
C ASN A 10 -15.90 -7.66 -7.58
N LYS A 11 -15.22 -6.99 -8.53
CA LYS A 11 -14.70 -5.63 -8.39
C LYS A 11 -15.81 -4.63 -8.68
N TYR A 12 -16.55 -4.82 -9.78
CA TYR A 12 -17.72 -4.00 -10.15
C TYR A 12 -18.72 -3.90 -8.99
N LEU A 13 -19.21 -5.03 -8.46
CA LEU A 13 -20.13 -5.07 -7.31
C LEU A 13 -19.57 -4.44 -6.03
N SER A 14 -18.25 -4.29 -5.90
CA SER A 14 -17.62 -3.61 -4.77
C SER A 14 -17.37 -2.12 -5.02
N GLU A 15 -17.24 -1.67 -6.27
CA GLU A 15 -17.10 -0.26 -6.65
C GLU A 15 -18.45 0.45 -6.66
N VAL A 16 -19.51 -0.24 -7.11
CA VAL A 16 -20.90 0.25 -7.02
C VAL A 16 -21.46 0.24 -5.59
N GLY A 17 -20.65 -0.17 -4.60
CA GLY A 17 -20.98 -0.11 -3.18
C GLY A 17 -21.89 -1.23 -2.66
N TYR A 18 -22.35 -2.16 -3.52
CA TYR A 18 -23.30 -3.21 -3.14
C TYR A 18 -22.78 -4.12 -2.02
N CYS A 19 -21.54 -4.61 -2.12
CA CYS A 19 -20.96 -5.50 -1.09
C CYS A 19 -19.42 -5.47 -1.08
N SER A 20 -18.77 -6.31 -0.25
CA SER A 20 -17.32 -6.52 -0.34
C SER A 20 -16.93 -7.45 -1.50
N ARG A 21 -15.72 -7.34 -2.06
CA ARG A 21 -15.28 -8.24 -3.17
C ARG A 21 -15.41 -9.74 -2.83
N ARG A 22 -15.14 -10.13 -1.58
CA ARG A 22 -15.27 -11.53 -1.11
C ARG A 22 -16.71 -12.00 -0.93
N GLU A 23 -17.62 -11.05 -0.78
CA GLU A 23 -19.06 -11.29 -0.63
C GLU A 23 -19.72 -11.33 -2.01
N ALA A 24 -19.28 -10.47 -2.93
CA ALA A 24 -19.58 -10.61 -4.36
C ALA A 24 -19.15 -12.00 -4.87
N ASP A 25 -17.93 -12.45 -4.55
CA ASP A 25 -17.47 -13.81 -4.88
C ASP A 25 -18.42 -14.91 -4.35
N LYS A 26 -18.97 -14.76 -3.13
CA LYS A 26 -19.98 -15.69 -2.59
C LYS A 26 -21.33 -15.62 -3.31
N LEU A 27 -21.80 -14.42 -3.66
CA LEU A 27 -23.07 -14.23 -4.37
C LEU A 27 -23.01 -14.81 -5.78
N ILE A 28 -21.87 -14.68 -6.45
CA ILE A 28 -21.60 -15.29 -7.76
C ILE A 28 -21.59 -16.82 -7.64
N ASP A 29 -20.86 -17.37 -6.67
CA ASP A 29 -20.80 -18.81 -6.38
C ASP A 29 -22.19 -19.41 -6.02
N GLN A 30 -23.05 -18.62 -5.36
CA GLN A 30 -24.45 -18.97 -5.06
C GLN A 30 -25.40 -18.83 -6.26
N GLY A 31 -24.93 -18.39 -7.43
CA GLY A 31 -25.77 -18.15 -8.62
C GLY A 31 -26.75 -16.98 -8.47
N ARG A 32 -26.56 -16.10 -7.48
CA ARG A 32 -27.46 -14.98 -7.17
C ARG A 32 -27.18 -13.72 -8.00
N VAL A 33 -26.11 -13.73 -8.79
CA VAL A 33 -25.72 -12.63 -9.69
C VAL A 33 -25.91 -13.08 -11.13
N THR A 34 -26.48 -12.23 -11.97
CA THR A 34 -26.55 -12.45 -13.42
C THR A 34 -25.93 -11.29 -14.19
N ILE A 35 -25.36 -11.60 -15.36
CA ILE A 35 -24.95 -10.64 -16.38
C ILE A 35 -25.82 -10.92 -17.62
N ASN A 36 -26.57 -9.93 -18.09
CA ASN A 36 -27.51 -10.06 -19.21
C ASN A 36 -28.41 -11.31 -19.05
N ASP A 37 -29.02 -11.45 -17.86
CA ASP A 37 -29.88 -12.56 -17.43
C ASP A 37 -29.24 -13.97 -17.44
N LYS A 38 -27.90 -14.06 -17.49
CA LYS A 38 -27.15 -15.33 -17.39
C LYS A 38 -26.28 -15.37 -16.13
N VAL A 39 -26.27 -16.51 -15.44
CA VAL A 39 -25.36 -16.73 -14.30
C VAL A 39 -23.91 -16.79 -14.84
N PRO A 40 -22.99 -15.94 -14.35
CA PRO A 40 -21.61 -15.89 -14.82
C PRO A 40 -20.71 -16.86 -14.06
N GLU A 41 -19.57 -17.19 -14.66
CA GLU A 41 -18.53 -17.99 -13.99
C GLU A 41 -17.68 -17.15 -13.02
N MET A 42 -17.00 -17.82 -12.10
CA MET A 42 -16.10 -17.18 -11.15
C MET A 42 -14.88 -16.57 -11.84
N GLY A 43 -14.87 -15.24 -11.90
CA GLY A 43 -13.81 -14.46 -12.55
C GLY A 43 -14.24 -13.76 -13.84
N THR A 44 -15.47 -13.97 -14.31
CA THR A 44 -16.05 -13.21 -15.43
C THR A 44 -15.90 -11.70 -15.23
N LYS A 45 -15.68 -10.99 -16.34
CA LYS A 45 -15.59 -9.54 -16.39
C LYS A 45 -16.84 -8.95 -17.04
N VAL A 46 -17.20 -7.78 -16.56
CA VAL A 46 -18.29 -6.93 -17.03
C VAL A 46 -17.70 -5.90 -17.99
N SER A 47 -18.37 -5.67 -19.10
CA SER A 47 -18.06 -4.65 -20.10
C SER A 47 -19.00 -3.45 -19.95
N PRO A 48 -18.61 -2.23 -20.38
CA PRO A 48 -19.53 -1.10 -20.40
C PRO A 48 -20.76 -1.41 -21.27
N GLY A 49 -21.94 -1.46 -20.65
CA GLY A 49 -23.21 -1.81 -21.29
C GLY A 49 -23.79 -3.18 -20.94
N ASP A 50 -23.04 -4.04 -20.23
CA ASP A 50 -23.59 -5.27 -19.65
C ASP A 50 -24.55 -4.96 -18.48
N GLU A 51 -25.73 -5.57 -18.45
CA GLU A 51 -26.66 -5.44 -17.33
C GLU A 51 -26.30 -6.44 -16.22
N VAL A 52 -25.88 -5.93 -15.05
CA VAL A 52 -25.61 -6.74 -13.86
C VAL A 52 -26.82 -6.70 -12.94
N LYS A 53 -27.37 -7.87 -12.57
CA LYS A 53 -28.42 -7.99 -11.55
C LYS A 53 -27.93 -8.81 -10.36
N VAL A 54 -28.41 -8.50 -9.16
CA VAL A 54 -28.27 -9.36 -7.97
C VAL A 54 -29.66 -9.61 -7.42
N ASP A 55 -30.02 -10.88 -7.21
CA ASP A 55 -31.37 -11.31 -6.81
C ASP A 55 -32.51 -10.76 -7.71
N GLY A 56 -32.20 -10.45 -8.97
CA GLY A 56 -33.12 -9.88 -9.96
C GLY A 56 -33.14 -8.34 -10.01
N GLU A 57 -32.54 -7.65 -9.06
CA GLU A 57 -32.45 -6.18 -9.04
C GLU A 57 -31.24 -5.69 -9.85
N THR A 58 -31.47 -4.79 -10.83
CA THR A 58 -30.41 -4.22 -11.67
C THR A 58 -29.51 -3.29 -10.86
N ILE A 59 -28.23 -3.66 -10.75
CA ILE A 59 -27.19 -2.88 -10.10
C ILE A 59 -26.69 -1.82 -11.07
N ASN A 60 -26.75 -0.57 -10.65
CA ASN A 60 -26.35 0.58 -11.44
C ASN A 60 -25.02 1.16 -10.92
N GLU A 61 -24.27 1.83 -11.80
CA GLU A 61 -23.10 2.59 -11.36
C GLU A 61 -23.49 3.71 -10.38
N PRO A 62 -22.67 3.97 -9.33
CA PRO A 62 -22.98 4.94 -8.31
C PRO A 62 -22.83 6.34 -8.91
N LYS A 63 -23.94 7.08 -8.99
CA LYS A 63 -23.98 8.46 -9.54
C LYS A 63 -23.24 9.50 -8.68
N GLU A 64 -22.65 9.08 -7.56
CA GLU A 64 -22.17 9.97 -6.52
C GLU A 64 -20.65 10.05 -6.48
N LYS A 65 -20.13 11.22 -6.09
CA LYS A 65 -18.68 11.41 -5.92
C LYS A 65 -18.13 10.48 -4.84
N PRO A 66 -16.93 9.90 -5.03
CA PRO A 66 -16.21 9.17 -3.99
C PRO A 66 -16.06 9.95 -2.69
N VAL A 67 -16.18 9.24 -1.57
CA VAL A 67 -15.99 9.76 -0.22
C VAL A 67 -14.53 9.65 0.18
N TYR A 68 -14.00 10.68 0.85
CA TYR A 68 -12.63 10.72 1.36
C TYR A 68 -12.59 11.38 2.73
N LEU A 69 -12.27 10.61 3.76
CA LEU A 69 -12.25 11.08 5.15
C LEU A 69 -10.85 10.98 5.76
N ALA A 70 -10.44 11.98 6.53
CA ALA A 70 -9.40 11.89 7.55
C ALA A 70 -10.07 11.69 8.92
N PHE A 71 -9.75 10.61 9.63
CA PHE A 71 -10.33 10.25 10.92
C PHE A 71 -9.26 10.12 11.99
N HIS A 72 -9.50 10.72 13.16
CA HIS A 72 -8.68 10.54 14.35
C HIS A 72 -9.15 9.32 15.14
N LYS A 73 -8.69 8.14 14.74
CA LYS A 73 -9.04 6.88 15.38
C LYS A 73 -8.64 6.88 16.87
N PRO A 74 -9.58 6.67 17.81
CA PRO A 74 -9.25 6.48 19.22
C PRO A 74 -8.67 5.09 19.49
N VAL A 75 -8.06 4.92 20.67
CA VAL A 75 -7.73 3.61 21.24
C VAL A 75 -9.01 2.79 21.44
N GLY A 76 -8.94 1.47 21.28
CA GLY A 76 -10.07 0.55 21.48
C GLY A 76 -10.81 0.18 20.19
N ILE A 77 -10.88 1.09 19.22
CA ILE A 77 -11.51 0.83 17.91
C ILE A 77 -10.63 -0.09 17.03
N VAL A 78 -11.26 -0.96 16.26
CA VAL A 78 -10.63 -1.98 15.41
C VAL A 78 -10.80 -1.62 13.93
N CYS A 79 -9.69 -1.55 13.19
CA CYS A 79 -9.70 -1.31 11.75
C CYS A 79 -10.14 -2.55 10.96
N THR A 80 -11.43 -2.85 10.98
CA THR A 80 -12.11 -3.92 10.24
C THR A 80 -13.45 -3.45 9.72
N THR A 81 -13.98 -4.11 8.69
CA THR A 81 -15.34 -3.91 8.16
C THR A 81 -16.25 -5.10 8.51
N ALA A 82 -15.87 -5.90 9.50
CA ALA A 82 -16.58 -7.11 9.90
C ALA A 82 -17.61 -6.79 11.00
N GLN A 83 -18.89 -7.02 10.71
CA GLN A 83 -20.03 -6.71 11.59
C GLN A 83 -20.04 -7.49 12.92
N ASN A 84 -19.24 -8.56 13.05
CA ASN A 84 -19.11 -9.33 14.28
C ASN A 84 -18.09 -8.77 15.27
N GLU A 85 -17.32 -7.74 14.89
CA GLU A 85 -16.45 -6.98 15.81
C GLU A 85 -17.21 -5.76 16.32
N LYS A 86 -17.53 -5.75 17.63
CA LYS A 86 -18.35 -4.69 18.24
C LYS A 86 -17.68 -3.31 18.18
N ASP A 87 -16.35 -3.27 18.27
CA ASP A 87 -15.59 -2.02 18.27
C ASP A 87 -15.08 -1.66 16.86
N ASN A 88 -15.77 -2.07 15.79
CA ASN A 88 -15.27 -1.85 14.43
C ASN A 88 -15.36 -0.37 13.98
N ILE A 89 -14.43 0.01 13.12
CA ILE A 89 -14.28 1.40 12.66
C ILE A 89 -15.44 1.91 11.80
N ILE A 90 -16.21 1.03 11.16
CA ILE A 90 -17.33 1.44 10.30
C ILE A 90 -18.52 1.86 11.16
N ASP A 91 -18.91 1.01 12.10
CA ASP A 91 -20.02 1.28 13.03
C ASP A 91 -19.70 2.47 13.95
N TYR A 92 -18.43 2.64 14.35
CA TYR A 92 -18.00 3.81 15.13
C TYR A 92 -18.17 5.14 14.38
N ILE A 93 -17.89 5.16 13.07
CA ILE A 93 -18.01 6.38 12.25
C ILE A 93 -19.48 6.60 11.81
N ASN A 94 -20.25 5.52 11.66
CA ASN A 94 -21.67 5.52 11.27
C ASN A 94 -21.95 6.40 10.03
N TYR A 95 -21.10 6.28 9.00
CA TYR A 95 -21.24 7.07 7.78
C TYR A 95 -22.39 6.53 6.91
N PRO A 96 -23.24 7.37 6.31
CA PRO A 96 -24.44 6.93 5.58
C PRO A 96 -24.16 6.16 4.28
N LYS A 97 -22.90 6.07 3.84
CA LYS A 97 -22.46 5.32 2.65
C LYS A 97 -21.42 4.29 3.02
N ARG A 98 -21.35 3.21 2.24
CA ARG A 98 -20.32 2.19 2.41
C ARG A 98 -18.92 2.77 2.22
N ILE A 99 -18.16 2.84 3.31
CA ILE A 99 -16.74 3.23 3.32
C ILE A 99 -15.88 2.11 3.90
N PHE A 100 -14.56 2.20 3.71
CA PHE A 100 -13.57 1.27 4.25
C PHE A 100 -12.25 1.99 4.55
N PRO A 101 -11.47 1.50 5.55
CA PRO A 101 -10.23 2.14 5.95
C PRO A 101 -9.10 1.90 4.93
N ILE A 102 -8.35 2.96 4.65
CA ILE A 102 -7.12 2.90 3.84
C ILE A 102 -5.98 2.42 4.73
N GLY A 103 -5.87 1.09 4.81
CA GLY A 103 -4.91 0.40 5.67
C GLY A 103 -5.45 0.21 7.08
N ARG A 104 -4.54 0.13 8.06
CA ARG A 104 -4.89 -0.22 9.44
C ARG A 104 -4.09 0.58 10.48
N LEU A 105 -4.66 0.64 11.68
CA LEU A 105 -3.99 0.87 12.96
C LEU A 105 -4.40 -0.28 13.90
N ASP A 106 -3.51 -0.67 14.80
CA ASP A 106 -3.85 -1.68 15.81
C ASP A 106 -4.92 -1.16 16.79
N LYS A 107 -5.67 -2.05 17.45
CA LYS A 107 -6.65 -1.69 18.51
C LYS A 107 -6.05 -0.75 19.60
N PRO A 108 -4.84 -1.01 20.15
CA PRO A 108 -4.18 -0.11 21.13
C PRO A 108 -3.44 1.10 20.52
N SER A 109 -3.62 1.40 19.23
CA SER A 109 -2.95 2.51 18.55
C SER A 109 -3.98 3.55 18.07
N GLU A 110 -3.61 4.83 18.11
CA GLU A 110 -4.49 5.97 17.85
C GLU A 110 -3.98 6.86 16.69
N GLY A 111 -4.76 7.89 16.36
CA GLY A 111 -4.39 8.94 15.42
C GLY A 111 -4.94 8.74 14.00
N LEU A 112 -4.30 9.40 13.04
CA LEU A 112 -4.79 9.55 11.67
C LEU A 112 -4.97 8.20 10.96
N ILE A 113 -6.15 7.96 10.43
CA ILE A 113 -6.42 6.96 9.40
C ILE A 113 -7.35 7.55 8.35
N LEU A 114 -7.14 7.20 7.09
CA LEU A 114 -8.02 7.62 6.02
C LEU A 114 -9.11 6.58 5.80
N LEU A 115 -10.30 7.01 5.39
CA LEU A 115 -11.37 6.13 4.90
C LEU A 115 -11.90 6.63 3.57
N THR A 116 -12.40 5.71 2.75
CA THR A 116 -12.95 6.04 1.43
C THR A 116 -14.02 5.06 0.98
N SER A 117 -14.83 5.46 0.00
CA SER A 117 -15.67 4.56 -0.80
C SER A 117 -15.02 4.12 -2.11
N ASP A 118 -13.86 4.67 -2.50
CA ASP A 118 -13.11 4.34 -3.71
C ASP A 118 -12.13 3.18 -3.47
N GLY A 119 -12.36 2.05 -4.14
CA GLY A 119 -11.52 0.85 -3.98
C GLY A 119 -10.18 0.90 -4.73
N ASP A 120 -10.08 1.71 -5.79
CA ASP A 120 -8.89 1.79 -6.65
C ASP A 120 -7.78 2.63 -6.00
N ILE A 121 -8.13 3.68 -5.24
CA ILE A 121 -7.16 4.52 -4.53
C ILE A 121 -6.52 3.83 -3.30
N VAL A 122 -7.19 2.83 -2.70
CA VAL A 122 -6.67 2.11 -1.53
C VAL A 122 -5.33 1.45 -1.82
N ASN A 123 -5.24 0.71 -2.93
CA ASN A 123 -4.02 0.01 -3.30
C ASN A 123 -2.91 1.00 -3.70
N LYS A 124 -3.28 2.15 -4.27
CA LYS A 124 -2.35 3.23 -4.59
C LYS A 124 -1.66 3.79 -3.34
N ILE A 125 -2.42 4.16 -2.30
CA ILE A 125 -1.91 4.76 -1.06
C ILE A 125 -1.15 3.73 -0.17
N LEU A 126 -1.48 2.44 -0.28
CA LEU A 126 -0.90 1.39 0.58
C LEU A 126 0.35 0.71 0.04
N ARG A 127 0.67 0.82 -1.26
CA ARG A 127 1.84 0.16 -1.85
C ARG A 127 3.15 0.70 -1.29
N ALA A 128 3.88 -0.13 -0.54
CA ALA A 128 5.19 0.19 0.02
C ALA A 128 6.30 0.42 -1.04
N ARG A 129 6.03 0.19 -2.33
CA ARG A 129 6.89 0.62 -3.45
C ARG A 129 6.85 2.13 -3.69
N ASN A 130 5.73 2.77 -3.36
CA ASN A 130 5.50 4.20 -3.59
C ASN A 130 6.11 5.07 -2.47
N ASN A 131 6.74 4.44 -1.46
CA ASN A 131 7.43 5.07 -0.34
C ASN A 131 6.61 6.11 0.45
N HIS A 132 5.27 6.07 0.38
CA HIS A 132 4.37 7.01 1.06
C HIS A 132 4.56 7.02 2.58
N GLU A 133 5.13 8.12 3.06
CA GLU A 133 5.45 8.35 4.46
C GLU A 133 4.25 8.26 5.39
N LYS A 134 4.52 7.76 6.60
CA LYS A 134 3.59 7.72 7.73
C LYS A 134 4.38 8.11 8.98
N GLU A 135 3.99 9.21 9.61
CA GLU A 135 4.69 9.78 10.76
C GLU A 135 3.95 9.44 12.06
N TYR A 136 4.71 9.06 13.08
CA TYR A 136 4.18 8.66 14.37
C TYR A 136 4.90 9.38 15.51
N ILE A 137 4.15 9.71 16.56
CA ILE A 137 4.67 10.01 17.88
C ILE A 137 4.51 8.74 18.73
N VAL A 138 5.59 8.34 19.40
CA VAL A 138 5.68 7.09 20.16
C VAL A 138 6.17 7.40 21.57
N THR A 139 5.40 7.01 22.58
CA THR A 139 5.79 7.09 24.00
C THR A 139 6.23 5.70 24.48
N VAL A 140 7.39 5.60 25.13
CA VAL A 140 7.97 4.33 25.62
C VAL A 140 8.20 4.30 27.13
N ASN A 141 8.32 3.09 27.68
CA ASN A 141 8.47 2.85 29.13
C ASN A 141 9.84 3.16 29.74
N LYS A 142 10.82 3.63 28.96
CA LYS A 142 12.22 3.84 29.38
C LYS A 142 12.78 5.12 28.76
N LEU A 143 13.78 5.70 29.41
CA LEU A 143 14.48 6.88 28.90
C LEU A 143 15.11 6.59 27.53
N ILE A 144 14.83 7.46 26.57
CA ILE A 144 15.38 7.38 25.21
C ILE A 144 16.85 7.84 25.24
N SER A 145 17.73 7.03 24.66
CA SER A 145 19.15 7.34 24.51
C SER A 145 19.52 7.63 23.04
N PRO A 146 20.62 8.36 22.77
CA PRO A 146 21.13 8.54 21.41
C PRO A 146 21.43 7.21 20.69
N LEU A 147 21.82 6.17 21.44
CA LEU A 147 22.04 4.83 20.90
C LEU A 147 20.72 4.17 20.47
N PHE A 148 19.63 4.35 21.23
CA PHE A 148 18.30 3.88 20.82
C PHE A 148 17.90 4.52 19.48
N ILE A 149 17.97 5.85 19.37
CA ILE A 149 17.62 6.59 18.14
C ILE A 149 18.46 6.08 16.95
N LYS A 150 19.77 5.99 17.12
CA LYS A 150 20.69 5.48 16.09
C LYS A 150 20.38 4.05 15.66
N ARG A 151 20.00 3.15 16.59
CA ARG A 151 19.64 1.76 16.26
C ARG A 151 18.27 1.67 15.60
N MET A 152 17.28 2.41 16.11
CA MET A 152 15.91 2.46 15.60
C MET A 152 15.88 2.88 14.12
N GLY A 153 16.62 3.92 13.75
CA GLY A 153 16.65 4.45 12.39
C GLY A 153 17.47 3.64 11.38
N ASN A 154 18.37 2.75 11.81
CA ASN A 154 19.29 2.02 10.91
C ASN A 154 18.77 0.68 10.37
N GLY A 155 17.54 0.31 10.73
CA GLY A 155 16.92 -0.96 10.34
C GLY A 155 17.09 -2.04 11.43
N ILE A 156 16.01 -2.78 11.67
CA ILE A 156 15.93 -3.78 12.75
C ILE A 156 15.43 -5.12 12.17
N PRO A 157 16.05 -6.26 12.54
CA PRO A 157 15.56 -7.58 12.15
C PRO A 157 14.30 -7.95 12.96
N ILE A 158 13.15 -8.03 12.28
CA ILE A 158 11.85 -8.47 12.81
C ILE A 158 11.07 -9.19 11.70
N LEU A 159 10.22 -10.15 12.06
CA LEU A 159 9.37 -10.86 11.08
C LEU A 159 10.16 -11.44 9.89
N ASP A 160 11.30 -12.07 10.20
CA ASP A 160 12.21 -12.70 9.23
C ASP A 160 12.71 -11.77 8.11
N THR A 161 12.69 -10.47 8.36
CA THR A 161 13.20 -9.43 7.47
C THR A 161 13.87 -8.30 8.25
N ILE A 162 14.53 -7.37 7.57
CA ILE A 162 15.12 -6.17 8.17
C ILE A 162 14.28 -4.98 7.75
N THR A 163 13.82 -4.16 8.70
CA THR A 163 13.12 -2.92 8.34
C THR A 163 14.04 -2.00 7.55
N ARG A 164 13.48 -1.29 6.55
CA ARG A 164 14.17 -0.16 5.90
C ARG A 164 14.64 0.84 6.96
N LYS A 165 15.70 1.56 6.62
CA LYS A 165 16.13 2.74 7.38
C LYS A 165 15.01 3.77 7.41
N CYS A 166 14.92 4.51 8.51
CA CYS A 166 13.88 5.48 8.76
C CYS A 166 14.41 6.65 9.58
N GLU A 167 13.72 7.79 9.48
CA GLU A 167 14.01 8.95 10.31
C GLU A 167 13.43 8.73 11.70
N VAL A 168 14.24 8.99 12.72
CA VAL A 168 13.88 8.86 14.14
C VAL A 168 14.47 10.04 14.88
N GLU A 169 13.65 10.76 15.64
CA GLU A 169 14.03 11.97 16.36
C GLU A 169 13.49 11.90 17.79
N GLN A 170 14.31 12.24 18.77
CA GLN A 170 13.87 12.31 20.17
C GLN A 170 13.12 13.62 20.43
N ILE A 171 11.85 13.53 20.85
CA ILE A 171 11.01 14.70 21.20
C ILE A 171 11.17 15.01 22.69
N SER A 172 11.20 13.98 23.54
CA SER A 172 11.24 14.12 25.00
C SER A 172 12.10 13.03 25.65
N LYS A 173 12.12 12.98 26.99
CA LYS A 173 12.75 11.88 27.73
C LYS A 173 12.16 10.50 27.38
N TYR A 174 10.88 10.44 27.00
CA TYR A 174 10.12 9.21 26.76
C TYR A 174 9.38 9.17 25.41
N ASP A 175 9.39 10.26 24.65
CA ASP A 175 8.74 10.36 23.34
C ASP A 175 9.74 10.50 22.18
N PHE A 176 9.49 9.79 21.08
CA PHE A 176 10.19 9.98 19.80
C PHE A 176 9.22 10.09 18.62
N ARG A 177 9.65 10.84 17.60
CA ARG A 177 9.07 10.86 16.25
C ARG A 177 9.70 9.74 15.42
N ILE A 178 8.91 9.07 14.58
CA ILE A 178 9.40 8.12 13.57
C ILE A 178 8.62 8.24 12.26
N VAL A 179 9.33 8.28 11.13
CA VAL A 179 8.74 8.33 9.78
C VAL A 179 8.99 7.01 9.06
N LEU A 180 7.93 6.30 8.69
CA LEU A 180 8.00 5.00 8.01
C LEU A 180 7.43 5.06 6.58
N THR A 181 8.15 4.47 5.64
CA THR A 181 7.73 4.26 4.22
C THR A 181 7.22 2.84 3.96
N GLN A 182 7.15 2.00 5.00
CA GLN A 182 6.66 0.62 4.98
C GLN A 182 5.73 0.37 6.19
N GLY A 183 4.90 -0.68 6.12
CA GLY A 183 3.92 -1.00 7.15
C GLY A 183 3.84 -2.50 7.47
N LEU A 184 4.86 -3.04 8.15
CA LEU A 184 4.82 -4.42 8.66
C LEU A 184 3.85 -4.54 9.86
N ASN A 185 3.40 -5.77 10.15
CA ASN A 185 2.52 -6.05 11.29
C ASN A 185 3.15 -5.57 12.61
N ARG A 186 2.49 -4.62 13.29
CA ARG A 186 2.94 -4.03 14.56
C ARG A 186 4.36 -3.48 14.53
N GLN A 187 4.84 -3.02 13.37
CA GLN A 187 6.26 -2.72 13.10
C GLN A 187 6.96 -1.94 14.23
N ILE A 188 6.44 -0.77 14.61
CA ILE A 188 7.05 0.10 15.63
C ILE A 188 7.14 -0.60 16.99
N ARG A 189 6.09 -1.35 17.38
CA ARG A 189 6.08 -2.07 18.66
C ARG A 189 7.16 -3.16 18.68
N ARG A 190 7.26 -3.96 17.62
CA ARG A 190 8.31 -4.99 17.46
C ARG A 190 9.72 -4.39 17.40
N MET A 191 9.89 -3.23 16.76
CA MET A 191 11.16 -2.50 16.72
C MET A 191 11.58 -2.04 18.13
N CYS A 192 10.65 -1.51 18.93
CA CYS A 192 10.90 -1.17 20.33
C CYS A 192 11.20 -2.41 21.18
N GLU A 193 10.37 -3.46 21.06
CA GLU A 193 10.53 -4.74 21.78
C GLU A 193 11.94 -5.32 21.56
N TYR A 194 12.41 -5.34 20.30
CA TYR A 194 13.76 -5.78 19.93
C TYR A 194 14.90 -4.95 20.58
N LEU A 195 14.68 -3.65 20.79
CA LEU A 195 15.63 -2.78 21.49
C LEU A 195 15.46 -2.82 23.02
N GLY A 196 14.54 -3.63 23.55
CA GLY A 196 14.26 -3.75 24.98
C GLY A 196 13.34 -2.66 25.55
N TYR A 197 12.54 -2.00 24.70
CA TYR A 197 11.57 -0.96 25.07
C TYR A 197 10.14 -1.45 24.83
N GLU A 198 9.19 -0.97 25.63
CA GLU A 198 7.77 -1.20 25.43
C GLU A 198 7.06 0.09 25.02
N VAL A 199 6.12 0.01 24.07
CA VAL A 199 5.35 1.15 23.57
C VAL A 199 4.08 1.35 24.38
N ILE A 200 4.09 2.39 25.21
CA ILE A 200 2.94 2.82 26.02
C ILE A 200 1.87 3.46 25.12
N ARG A 201 2.27 4.39 24.25
CA ARG A 201 1.36 5.11 23.35
C ARG A 201 1.93 5.16 21.94
N LEU A 202 1.08 4.96 20.94
CA LEU A 202 1.44 5.02 19.53
C LEU A 202 0.37 5.80 18.76
N LYS A 203 0.74 7.01 18.32
CA LYS A 203 -0.15 7.93 17.63
C LYS A 203 0.38 8.26 16.24
N ARG A 204 -0.37 7.91 15.18
CA ARG A 204 -0.04 8.35 13.82
C ARG A 204 -0.51 9.79 13.63
N ILE A 205 0.39 10.69 13.21
CA ILE A 205 0.11 12.13 13.07
C ILE A 205 0.14 12.63 11.62
N ARG A 206 0.70 11.85 10.68
CA ARG A 206 0.72 12.19 9.25
C ARG A 206 0.66 10.94 8.37
N ILE A 207 0.02 11.07 7.22
CA ILE A 207 0.08 10.13 6.08
C ILE A 207 0.29 10.97 4.83
N MET A 208 1.44 10.82 4.16
CA MET A 208 1.82 11.66 3.01
C MET A 208 1.75 13.16 3.38
N ASN A 209 0.90 13.91 2.68
CA ASN A 209 0.58 15.32 2.89
C ASN A 209 -0.56 15.56 3.91
N ILE A 210 -1.27 14.52 4.34
CA ILE A 210 -2.40 14.63 5.26
C ILE A 210 -1.90 14.62 6.71
N THR A 211 -2.12 15.71 7.44
CA THR A 211 -1.79 15.84 8.86
C THR A 211 -3.00 15.56 9.76
N LEU A 212 -2.74 15.24 11.02
CA LEU A 212 -3.78 15.03 12.02
C LEU A 212 -4.20 16.38 12.66
N ASP A 213 -5.33 16.90 12.21
CA ASP A 213 -5.90 18.20 12.59
C ASP A 213 -7.30 18.10 13.22
N THR A 214 -7.77 16.87 13.45
CA THR A 214 -9.09 16.55 14.03
C THR A 214 -8.98 16.16 15.50
N SER A 215 -10.05 16.39 16.27
CA SER A 215 -10.19 15.90 17.66
C SER A 215 -10.30 14.38 17.72
N VAL A 216 -9.93 13.77 18.84
CA VAL A 216 -10.04 12.30 19.04
C VAL A 216 -11.48 11.85 18.80
N GLY A 217 -11.67 10.82 17.97
CA GLY A 217 -13.00 10.29 17.64
C GLY A 217 -13.76 11.08 16.57
N THR A 218 -13.24 12.20 16.06
CA THR A 218 -13.86 12.95 14.96
C THR A 218 -13.16 12.75 13.63
N TRP A 219 -13.86 13.09 12.55
CA TRP A 219 -13.37 13.03 11.18
C TRP A 219 -13.71 14.32 10.43
N ARG A 220 -13.01 14.55 9.32
CA ARG A 220 -13.33 15.56 8.31
C ARG A 220 -13.19 14.97 6.91
N TYR A 221 -13.72 15.66 5.91
CA TYR A 221 -13.37 15.37 4.51
C TYR A 221 -11.92 15.75 4.21
N LEU A 222 -11.30 15.05 3.26
CA LEU A 222 -10.08 15.53 2.60
C LEU A 222 -10.42 16.70 1.67
N THR A 223 -9.55 17.68 1.62
CA THR A 223 -9.67 18.83 0.71
C THR A 223 -9.28 18.45 -0.72
N ASP A 224 -9.76 19.23 -1.71
CA ASP A 224 -9.40 19.00 -3.12
C ASP A 224 -7.88 19.12 -3.36
N THR A 225 -7.20 20.02 -2.65
CA THR A 225 -5.73 20.15 -2.66
C THR A 225 -5.05 18.90 -2.11
N GLU A 226 -5.54 18.38 -0.99
CA GLU A 226 -5.01 17.15 -0.37
C GLU A 226 -5.17 15.94 -1.29
N LEU A 227 -6.34 15.80 -1.92
CA LEU A 227 -6.63 14.73 -2.89
C LEU A 227 -5.81 14.89 -4.17
N SER A 228 -5.59 16.11 -4.64
CA SER A 228 -4.78 16.37 -5.84
C SER A 228 -3.33 15.92 -5.65
N ILE A 229 -2.74 16.17 -4.48
CA ILE A 229 -1.39 15.71 -4.13
C ILE A 229 -1.34 14.18 -4.00
N ILE A 230 -2.34 13.55 -3.35
CA ILE A 230 -2.43 12.08 -3.31
C ILE A 230 -2.50 11.50 -4.73
N ASN A 231 -3.26 12.14 -5.63
CA ASN A 231 -3.41 11.68 -7.01
C ASN A 231 -2.13 11.90 -7.85
N SER A 232 -1.38 12.99 -7.66
CA SER A 232 -0.07 13.16 -8.31
C SER A 232 0.94 12.11 -7.83
N ASP A 233 1.03 11.90 -6.52
CA ASP A 233 2.00 10.99 -5.90
C ASP A 233 1.70 9.52 -6.20
N THR A 234 0.48 9.20 -6.66
CA THR A 234 0.04 7.85 -6.98
C THR A 234 -0.25 7.60 -8.47
N GLY A 235 -0.09 8.61 -9.33
CA GLY A 235 -0.46 8.57 -10.74
C GLY A 235 0.25 7.45 -11.54
N ASP A 236 1.54 7.25 -11.28
CA ASP A 236 2.37 6.28 -12.01
C ASP A 236 2.17 4.81 -11.59
N SER A 237 1.39 4.54 -10.54
CA SER A 237 1.14 3.18 -10.06
C SER A 237 0.09 2.47 -10.92
N SER A 238 0.55 1.70 -11.91
CA SER A 238 -0.31 0.80 -12.68
C SER A 238 -1.11 -0.17 -11.78
N LYS A 239 -2.32 -0.55 -12.24
CA LYS A 239 -3.38 -1.10 -11.37
C LYS A 239 -3.04 -2.46 -10.71
N THR A 240 -2.00 -3.18 -11.13
CA THR A 240 -1.53 -4.44 -10.51
C THR A 240 -0.03 -4.40 -10.20
N GLU A 241 0.45 -5.25 -9.29
CA GLU A 241 1.90 -5.35 -8.98
C GLU A 241 2.72 -5.76 -10.20
N GLU A 242 2.19 -6.68 -11.00
CA GLU A 242 2.82 -7.23 -12.20
C GLU A 242 2.99 -6.18 -13.30
N ALA A 243 1.94 -5.38 -13.57
CA ALA A 243 1.97 -4.32 -14.58
C ALA A 243 2.95 -3.18 -14.25
N SER A 244 3.41 -3.07 -13.00
CA SER A 244 4.40 -2.07 -12.60
C SER A 244 5.83 -2.54 -12.85
N VAL A 245 6.05 -3.86 -12.94
CA VAL A 245 7.37 -4.46 -13.24
C VAL A 245 7.65 -4.39 -14.73
N THR A 246 6.66 -4.72 -15.58
CA THR A 246 6.78 -4.63 -17.06
C THR A 246 7.00 -3.20 -17.56
N ASN A 247 6.34 -2.20 -16.99
CA ASN A 247 6.56 -0.80 -17.39
C ASN A 247 7.98 -0.28 -17.13
N LYS A 248 8.71 -0.84 -16.14
CA LYS A 248 10.13 -0.49 -15.92
C LYS A 248 11.11 -1.21 -16.85
N LEU A 249 10.74 -2.36 -17.40
CA LEU A 249 11.58 -3.10 -18.35
C LEU A 249 11.49 -2.52 -19.77
N ASN A 250 10.34 -1.93 -20.15
CA ASN A 250 10.15 -1.30 -21.46
C ASN A 250 10.51 0.21 -21.48
N GLY A 251 10.84 0.80 -20.34
CA GLY A 251 11.22 2.21 -20.20
C GLY A 251 12.68 2.53 -20.57
N GLY A 252 13.18 1.96 -21.67
CA GLY A 252 14.58 2.05 -22.09
C GLY A 252 14.80 2.93 -23.33
N THR A 253 15.18 4.19 -23.12
CA THR A 253 15.85 5.09 -24.08
C THR A 253 15.23 5.25 -25.49
N ASN A 254 14.47 6.33 -25.68
CA ASN A 254 14.36 7.01 -26.97
C ASN A 254 14.94 8.42 -26.85
N SER A 255 16.23 8.58 -27.14
CA SER A 255 16.91 9.88 -27.21
C SER A 255 17.76 9.95 -28.48
N SER A 256 17.12 10.34 -29.57
CA SER A 256 17.76 10.55 -30.87
C SER A 256 18.59 11.84 -30.87
N LYS A 257 19.92 11.71 -30.92
CA LYS A 257 20.81 12.74 -31.48
C LYS A 257 21.87 12.05 -32.34
N ALA A 258 21.72 12.19 -33.65
CA ALA A 258 22.75 11.81 -34.61
C ALA A 258 23.87 12.84 -34.64
N ILE A 259 25.12 12.39 -34.75
CA ILE A 259 26.27 13.15 -35.31
C ILE A 259 27.26 12.15 -35.94
N SER A 260 27.54 12.37 -37.23
CA SER A 260 28.62 11.87 -38.10
C SER A 260 29.35 10.54 -37.80
N ALA A 261 29.28 9.62 -38.76
CA ALA A 261 30.34 8.64 -39.01
C ALA A 261 31.49 9.26 -39.84
N LYS A 262 32.76 9.07 -39.43
CA LYS A 262 33.94 9.12 -40.33
C LYS A 262 35.23 8.61 -39.67
N SER A 263 35.83 7.56 -40.25
CA SER A 263 37.24 7.11 -40.09
C SER A 263 37.66 6.61 -38.68
N ARG A 264 38.66 5.73 -38.49
CA ARG A 264 39.76 5.24 -39.37
C ARG A 264 39.92 3.70 -39.32
N LYS A 265 40.64 3.16 -40.31
CA LYS A 265 41.22 1.80 -40.34
C LYS A 265 42.44 1.66 -39.42
N GLU A 266 42.89 0.41 -39.23
CA GLU A 266 44.21 -0.03 -38.73
C GLU A 266 44.49 0.33 -37.24
N SER A 267 45.09 -0.52 -36.40
CA SER A 267 45.77 -1.83 -36.52
C SER A 267 45.63 -2.59 -35.18
N PHE A 268 46.22 -3.75 -34.85
CA PHE A 268 47.27 -4.60 -35.45
C PHE A 268 46.92 -6.10 -35.23
N LYS A 269 47.86 -7.02 -35.49
CA LYS A 269 47.78 -8.47 -35.14
C LYS A 269 48.52 -8.82 -33.83
N LYS A 270 48.19 -10.03 -33.34
CA LYS A 270 48.97 -10.98 -32.51
C LYS A 270 48.89 -10.84 -30.99
N ASP A 271 49.01 -11.93 -30.21
CA ASP A 271 49.45 -13.30 -30.55
C ASP A 271 48.60 -14.38 -29.85
N THR A 272 48.62 -15.60 -30.38
CA THR A 272 48.08 -16.79 -29.68
C THR A 272 49.12 -17.91 -29.60
N SER A 273 49.03 -18.65 -28.49
CA SER A 273 49.29 -20.10 -28.36
C SER A 273 50.55 -20.57 -27.60
N ARG A 274 50.35 -21.74 -26.97
CA ARG A 274 51.34 -22.73 -26.48
C ARG A 274 52.04 -22.38 -25.16
N ARG A 275 52.24 -23.31 -24.21
CA ARG A 275 52.03 -24.78 -24.15
C ARG A 275 51.72 -25.21 -22.69
N GLU A 276 50.88 -26.21 -22.44
CA GLU A 276 51.27 -27.59 -22.04
C GLU A 276 52.53 -27.67 -21.14
N GLY A 277 52.57 -28.33 -19.98
CA GLY A 277 51.58 -29.13 -19.21
C GLY A 277 52.32 -29.92 -18.10
N GLY A 278 51.64 -30.42 -17.05
CA GLY A 278 52.30 -31.18 -15.98
C GLY A 278 51.37 -31.73 -14.88
N LYS A 279 51.55 -33.00 -14.50
CA LYS A 279 50.71 -33.76 -13.54
C LYS A 279 51.42 -33.99 -12.19
N ARG A 280 50.60 -34.24 -11.14
CA ARG A 280 50.95 -34.87 -9.83
C ARG A 280 51.81 -33.98 -8.90
N LYS A 281 51.77 -34.12 -7.57
CA LYS A 281 51.47 -35.29 -6.72
C LYS A 281 51.03 -34.87 -5.30
N ASP A 282 50.45 -35.80 -4.52
CA ASP A 282 50.13 -35.62 -3.10
C ASP A 282 51.34 -35.25 -2.22
N ARG A 283 51.12 -34.50 -1.13
CA ARG A 283 51.48 -34.95 0.24
C ARG A 283 50.92 -34.06 1.37
N ARG A 284 50.73 -34.74 2.50
CA ARG A 284 50.29 -34.24 3.83
C ARG A 284 51.22 -33.13 4.35
N ASN A 285 50.66 -32.11 5.01
CA ASN A 285 50.50 -32.08 6.47
C ASN A 285 49.43 -31.04 6.87
#